data_AF-A0A166VWR4-F1
#
_entry.id   AF-A0A166VWR4-F1
#
_cell.length_a   1.000
_cell.length_b   1.000
_cell.length_c   1.000
_cell.angle_alpha   90.00
_cell.angle_beta   90.00
_cell.angle_gamma   90.00
#
_symmetry.space_group_name_H-M   'P 1'
#
loop_
_entity.id
_entity.type
_entity.pdbx_description
1 polymer ?
#
loop_
_entity_poly.entity_id
_entity_poly.type
_entity_poly.pdbx_seq_one_letter_code
_entity_poly.pdbx_strand_id
1 'polypeptide(L)'
;MLLMPTHTQVITSDTRLSVNSLIKSINKQLPDYELGSWEILGQPDSKFTEADRIYLLLKGTDNWYKAHPNPFTGEVLSQPVELNHYLTDWLLELHYTLLLNDIEGLDKDLGTAFTSIFALILIFLGVSGLIIYRKFWRRVFTLRWNSRLLVVFSDVHKMAGTLASPILLILGITGGYYNIAIYLHEWQEHHDGHEHHQITERLYNNHLDFDRLFSQASNHIPGFQTTYVLMPSEPKQPITLYGKTPTGNPLISDYASTVSFNAQSGGFVFAYDIRDQAFLAVLIDTFRKLHFGNFAGYTSKVIWAFFGFTPVLLGFTGGYIWLKRRKKRRR
;
A
#
# COMPACT_ATOMS: atom_id res chain seq x y z
N MET A 1 5.58 7.52 15.87
CA MET A 1 5.07 6.24 15.34
C MET A 1 4.86 5.29 16.52
N LEU A 2 3.71 4.60 16.64
CA LEU A 2 3.38 3.80 17.84
C LEU A 2 3.94 2.37 17.78
N LEU A 3 4.32 1.89 16.60
CA LEU A 3 4.91 0.58 16.38
C LEU A 3 6.40 0.77 16.04
N MET A 4 7.27 0.06 16.75
CA MET A 4 8.72 0.04 16.51
C MET A 4 9.48 1.37 16.63
N PRO A 5 9.25 2.20 17.66
CA PRO A 5 9.83 3.54 17.73
C PRO A 5 11.36 3.57 17.65
N THR A 6 12.05 2.53 18.13
CA THR A 6 13.52 2.47 18.08
C THR A 6 14.10 2.34 16.67
N HIS A 7 13.33 1.84 15.71
CA HIS A 7 13.79 1.57 14.34
C HIS A 7 13.20 2.57 13.33
N THR A 8 12.08 3.19 13.67
CA THR A 8 11.30 4.01 12.73
C THR A 8 11.18 5.46 13.15
N GLN A 9 11.50 5.84 14.39
CA GLN A 9 11.42 7.23 14.84
C GLN A 9 12.82 7.82 14.96
N VAL A 10 13.05 8.92 14.25
CA VAL A 10 14.30 9.67 14.30
C VAL A 10 14.09 11.05 14.91
N ILE A 11 15.10 11.50 15.65
CA ILE A 11 15.18 12.90 16.09
C ILE A 11 15.56 13.72 14.88
N THR A 12 14.77 14.75 14.58
CA THR A 12 15.08 15.66 13.47
C THR A 12 16.31 16.50 13.80
N SER A 13 17.19 16.62 12.81
CA SER A 13 18.29 17.59 12.79
C SER A 13 17.93 18.71 11.81
N ASP A 14 18.67 19.82 11.85
CA ASP A 14 18.37 21.02 11.06
C ASP A 14 18.44 20.77 9.54
N THR A 15 19.25 19.80 9.09
CA THR A 15 19.42 19.49 7.66
C THR A 15 19.47 17.98 7.37
N ARG A 16 18.63 17.54 6.44
CA ARG A 16 18.70 16.20 5.84
C ARG A 16 19.99 16.05 5.02
N LEU A 17 20.62 14.88 5.06
CA LEU A 17 21.81 14.60 4.23
C LEU A 17 21.46 14.56 2.74
N SER A 18 22.44 14.85 1.91
CA SER A 18 22.29 14.77 0.45
C SER A 18 21.99 13.33 0.02
N VAL A 19 21.26 13.16 -1.08
CA VAL A 19 20.86 11.86 -1.62
C VAL A 19 22.10 11.03 -1.95
N ASN A 20 23.12 11.64 -2.53
CA ASN A 20 24.40 10.98 -2.81
C ASN A 20 25.07 10.48 -1.51
N SER A 21 25.04 11.28 -0.46
CA SER A 21 25.65 10.93 0.84
C SER A 21 24.93 9.74 1.47
N LEU A 22 23.60 9.73 1.41
CA LEU A 22 22.76 8.64 1.93
C LEU A 22 22.97 7.34 1.15
N ILE A 23 22.93 7.37 -0.18
CA ILE A 23 23.18 6.19 -1.02
C ILE A 23 24.58 5.63 -0.75
N LYS A 24 25.60 6.50 -0.68
CA LYS A 24 26.97 6.08 -0.35
C LYS A 24 27.05 5.44 1.04
N SER A 25 26.34 6.00 2.01
CA SER A 25 26.29 5.48 3.38
C SER A 25 25.63 4.09 3.45
N ILE A 26 24.50 3.93 2.75
CA ILE A 26 23.77 2.65 2.65
C ILE A 26 24.64 1.59 1.99
N ASN A 27 25.21 1.89 0.82
CA ASN A 27 26.08 0.96 0.08
C ASN A 27 27.32 0.54 0.89
N LYS A 28 27.82 1.42 1.78
CA LYS A 28 28.96 1.12 2.65
C LYS A 28 28.57 0.23 3.83
N GLN A 29 27.40 0.46 4.42
CA GLN A 29 26.92 -0.28 5.60
C GLN A 29 26.33 -1.65 5.23
N LEU A 30 25.79 -1.79 4.02
CA LEU A 30 25.10 -3.00 3.55
C LEU A 30 25.74 -3.54 2.26
N PRO A 31 27.01 -4.00 2.30
CA PRO A 31 27.76 -4.39 1.09
C PRO A 31 27.19 -5.63 0.37
N ASP A 32 26.48 -6.50 1.09
CA ASP A 32 25.89 -7.74 0.56
C ASP A 32 24.53 -7.49 -0.13
N TYR A 33 24.01 -6.27 -0.05
CA TYR A 33 22.71 -5.89 -0.57
C TYR A 33 22.86 -4.84 -1.68
N GLU A 34 21.90 -4.80 -2.59
CA GLU A 34 21.71 -3.68 -3.52
C GLU A 34 20.40 -2.95 -3.21
N LEU A 35 20.43 -1.62 -3.35
CA LEU A 35 19.25 -0.79 -3.16
C LEU A 35 18.27 -1.03 -4.31
N GLY A 36 17.09 -1.58 -4.01
CA GLY A 36 16.01 -1.80 -4.98
C GLY A 36 15.03 -0.63 -5.01
N SER A 37 14.61 -0.14 -3.84
CA SER A 37 13.79 1.07 -3.79
C SER A 37 13.91 1.81 -2.46
N TRP A 38 13.42 3.05 -2.44
CA TRP A 38 13.54 3.95 -1.30
C TRP A 38 12.31 4.83 -1.14
N GLU A 39 11.56 4.65 -0.05
CA GLU A 39 10.51 5.55 0.43
C GLU A 39 11.11 6.68 1.28
N ILE A 40 10.87 7.91 0.84
CA ILE A 40 11.31 9.14 1.50
C ILE A 40 10.20 9.62 2.42
N LEU A 41 10.38 9.39 3.72
CA LEU A 41 9.36 9.62 4.76
C LEU A 41 9.74 10.76 5.69
N GLY A 42 11.04 10.94 5.94
CA GLY A 42 11.57 11.94 6.86
C GLY A 42 11.27 13.38 6.43
N GLN A 43 10.38 14.07 7.12
CA GLN A 43 10.12 15.51 6.94
C GLN A 43 10.70 16.31 8.13
N PRO A 44 11.41 17.44 7.87
CA PRO A 44 12.09 18.20 8.92
C PRO A 44 11.14 18.99 9.84
N ASP A 45 9.84 19.04 9.53
CA ASP A 45 8.89 19.99 10.11
C ASP A 45 8.39 19.64 11.53
N SER A 46 8.97 18.63 12.17
CA SER A 46 8.55 18.18 13.51
C SER A 46 9.74 17.68 14.33
N LYS A 47 9.67 17.71 15.68
CA LYS A 47 10.75 17.24 16.57
C LYS A 47 11.13 15.76 16.36
N PHE A 48 10.20 14.97 15.84
CA PHE A 48 10.41 13.57 15.52
C PHE A 48 9.77 13.27 14.18
N THR A 49 10.54 12.67 13.27
CA THR A 49 10.00 12.19 11.99
C THR A 49 10.19 10.68 11.85
N GLU A 50 9.48 10.10 10.91
CA GLU A 50 9.72 8.72 10.49
C GLU A 50 11.10 8.61 9.81
N ALA A 51 11.85 7.56 10.12
CA ALA A 51 13.01 7.16 9.36
C ALA A 51 12.58 6.86 7.91
N ASP A 52 13.49 7.00 6.97
CA ASP A 52 13.20 6.54 5.63
C ASP A 52 13.10 5.01 5.62
N ARG A 53 12.45 4.46 4.60
CA ARG A 53 12.38 3.01 4.40
C ARG A 53 13.02 2.66 3.08
N ILE A 54 13.94 1.71 3.10
CA ILE A 54 14.59 1.19 1.91
C ILE A 54 14.25 -0.28 1.74
N TYR A 55 14.10 -0.70 0.49
CA TYR A 55 13.95 -2.07 0.08
C TYR A 55 15.23 -2.50 -0.64
N LEU A 56 15.71 -3.68 -0.29
CA LEU A 56 17.05 -4.17 -0.58
C LEU A 56 16.96 -5.56 -1.19
N LEU A 57 17.76 -5.82 -2.21
CA LEU A 57 17.91 -7.17 -2.76
C LEU A 57 19.20 -7.78 -2.24
N LEU A 58 19.12 -9.00 -1.72
CA LEU A 58 20.31 -9.76 -1.32
C LEU A 58 21.01 -10.31 -2.57
N LYS A 59 22.31 -10.03 -2.71
CA LYS A 59 23.08 -10.40 -3.90
C LYS A 59 23.08 -11.91 -4.13
N GLY A 60 22.86 -12.30 -5.39
CA GLY A 60 22.81 -13.71 -5.79
C GLY A 60 21.53 -14.44 -5.38
N THR A 61 20.50 -13.69 -4.97
CA THR A 61 19.16 -14.22 -4.67
C THR A 61 18.10 -13.31 -5.30
N ASP A 62 16.84 -13.73 -5.24
CA ASP A 62 15.64 -12.96 -5.54
C ASP A 62 14.94 -12.43 -4.26
N ASN A 63 15.59 -12.57 -3.09
CA ASN A 63 15.00 -12.22 -1.81
C ASN A 63 15.06 -10.73 -1.51
N TRP A 64 13.90 -10.19 -1.15
CA TRP A 64 13.75 -8.80 -0.76
C TRP A 64 13.80 -8.63 0.75
N TYR A 65 14.55 -7.61 1.17
CA TYR A 65 14.69 -7.18 2.54
C TYR A 65 14.31 -5.72 2.66
N LYS A 66 14.11 -5.26 3.88
CA LYS A 66 13.90 -3.85 4.18
C LYS A 66 14.72 -3.40 5.38
N ALA A 67 15.09 -2.13 5.37
CA ALA A 67 15.78 -1.48 6.47
C ALA A 67 15.32 -0.02 6.62
N HIS A 68 15.66 0.59 7.75
CA HIS A 68 15.27 1.96 8.05
C HIS A 68 16.51 2.84 8.29
N PRO A 69 17.01 3.57 7.26
CA PRO A 69 18.07 4.53 7.45
C PRO A 69 17.56 5.84 8.08
N ASN A 70 18.38 6.42 8.95
CA ASN A 70 18.19 7.76 9.45
C ASN A 70 18.62 8.79 8.39
N PRO A 71 17.70 9.61 7.86
CA PRO A 71 18.02 10.54 6.79
C PRO A 71 18.89 11.73 7.21
N PHE A 72 19.12 11.94 8.51
CA PHE A 72 19.92 13.04 9.06
C PHE A 72 21.34 12.62 9.43
N THR A 73 21.53 11.37 9.85
CA THR A 73 22.85 10.84 10.25
C THR A 73 23.45 9.89 9.21
N GLY A 74 22.61 9.31 8.34
CA GLY A 74 23.01 8.29 7.38
C GLY A 74 23.23 6.90 7.98
N GLU A 75 23.00 6.75 9.28
CA GLU A 75 23.06 5.46 9.99
C GLU A 75 21.87 4.59 9.64
N VAL A 76 22.11 3.30 9.36
CA VAL A 76 21.05 2.32 9.17
C VAL A 76 20.60 1.82 10.55
N LEU A 77 19.37 2.15 10.95
CA LEU A 77 18.86 1.93 12.32
C LEU A 77 18.47 0.48 12.61
N SER A 78 18.32 -0.34 11.58
CA SER A 78 17.94 -1.75 11.70
C SER A 78 18.74 -2.60 10.71
N GLN A 79 19.15 -3.79 11.13
CA GLN A 79 19.63 -4.78 10.17
C GLN A 79 18.53 -5.07 9.13
N PRO A 80 18.89 -5.39 7.87
CA PRO A 80 17.92 -5.78 6.87
C PRO A 80 17.12 -7.00 7.35
N VAL A 81 15.80 -6.89 7.29
CA VAL A 81 14.87 -7.96 7.63
C VAL A 81 13.97 -8.29 6.45
N GLU A 82 13.46 -9.51 6.38
CA GLU A 82 12.52 -9.92 5.34
C GLU A 82 11.25 -9.06 5.36
N LEU A 83 10.54 -9.05 4.23
CA LEU A 83 9.37 -8.18 4.06
C LEU A 83 8.20 -8.56 4.97
N ASN A 84 8.15 -9.78 5.51
CA ASN A 84 7.11 -10.33 6.38
C ASN A 84 7.48 -10.28 7.90
N HIS A 85 8.61 -9.67 8.26
CA HIS A 85 9.19 -9.84 9.59
C HIS A 85 8.40 -9.18 10.74
N TYR A 86 7.77 -8.02 10.52
CA TYR A 86 7.05 -7.30 11.57
C TYR A 86 5.55 -7.58 11.57
N LEU A 87 4.88 -7.34 12.70
CA LEU A 87 3.43 -7.53 12.83
C LEU A 87 2.63 -6.81 11.74
N THR A 88 3.04 -5.61 11.33
CA THR A 88 2.38 -4.87 10.24
C THR A 88 2.48 -5.57 8.91
N ASP A 89 3.58 -6.28 8.68
CA ASP A 89 3.83 -7.00 7.44
C ASP A 89 3.04 -8.29 7.41
N TRP A 90 3.09 -9.05 8.51
CA TRP A 90 2.27 -10.23 8.67
C TRP A 90 0.77 -9.93 8.52
N LEU A 91 0.30 -8.81 9.09
CA LEU A 91 -1.08 -8.37 8.92
C LEU A 91 -1.40 -8.00 7.47
N LEU A 92 -0.45 -7.37 6.76
CA LEU A 92 -0.61 -7.05 5.34
C LEU A 92 -0.69 -8.34 4.52
N GLU A 93 0.25 -9.25 4.70
CA GLU A 93 0.28 -10.56 4.03
C GLU A 93 -1.02 -11.34 4.27
N LEU A 94 -1.45 -11.47 5.53
CA LEU A 94 -2.75 -12.05 5.87
C LEU A 94 -3.91 -11.35 5.14
N HIS A 95 -3.86 -10.03 4.98
CA HIS A 95 -4.95 -9.26 4.39
C HIS A 95 -5.13 -9.52 2.89
N TYR A 96 -4.05 -9.61 2.11
CA TYR A 96 -4.13 -9.75 0.65
C TYR A 96 -3.83 -11.16 0.12
N THR A 97 -3.13 -12.02 0.88
CA THR A 97 -2.84 -13.42 0.48
C THR A 97 -3.54 -14.46 1.37
N LEU A 98 -4.10 -14.08 2.52
CA LEU A 98 -4.59 -15.02 3.53
C LEU A 98 -3.51 -15.99 4.04
N LEU A 99 -2.22 -15.63 3.89
CA LEU A 99 -1.05 -16.48 4.18
C LEU A 99 -1.03 -17.80 3.37
N LEU A 100 -1.70 -17.84 2.22
CA LEU A 100 -1.76 -19.04 1.36
C LEU A 100 -0.61 -19.11 0.36
N ASN A 101 -0.03 -17.96 -0.02
CA ASN A 101 1.03 -17.87 -1.03
C ASN A 101 2.35 -18.48 -0.56
N ASP A 102 2.61 -18.46 0.74
CA ASP A 102 3.86 -18.93 1.35
C ASP A 102 3.83 -20.42 1.72
N ILE A 103 2.72 -21.13 1.43
CA ILE A 103 2.57 -22.55 1.75
C ILE A 103 3.21 -23.40 0.65
N GLU A 104 4.26 -24.16 1.01
CA GLU A 104 4.90 -25.10 0.10
C GLU A 104 3.90 -26.09 -0.52
N GLY A 105 3.93 -26.22 -1.85
CA GLY A 105 3.07 -27.13 -2.61
C GLY A 105 1.73 -26.54 -3.05
N LEU A 106 1.42 -25.30 -2.70
CA LEU A 106 0.34 -24.52 -3.30
C LEU A 106 0.87 -23.60 -4.41
N ASP A 107 -0.06 -23.11 -5.22
CA ASP A 107 0.22 -22.07 -6.21
C ASP A 107 0.59 -20.76 -5.47
N LYS A 108 1.68 -20.11 -5.92
CA LYS A 108 2.25 -18.90 -5.29
C LYS A 108 1.28 -17.72 -5.30
N ASP A 109 0.26 -17.74 -6.15
CA ASP A 109 -0.69 -16.62 -6.27
C ASP A 109 -2.11 -16.99 -5.78
N LEU A 110 -2.27 -18.16 -5.16
CA LEU A 110 -3.57 -18.72 -4.77
C LEU A 110 -4.34 -17.81 -3.81
N GLY A 111 -3.63 -17.24 -2.82
CA GLY A 111 -4.17 -16.31 -1.86
C GLY A 111 -4.68 -15.03 -2.52
N THR A 112 -3.86 -14.44 -3.39
CA THR A 112 -4.20 -13.25 -4.19
C THR A 112 -5.43 -13.50 -5.08
N ALA A 113 -5.53 -14.70 -5.67
CA ALA A 113 -6.70 -15.09 -6.45
C ALA A 113 -7.98 -15.18 -5.59
N PHE A 114 -7.90 -15.81 -4.41
CA PHE A 114 -9.05 -15.90 -3.49
C PHE A 114 -9.50 -14.54 -2.97
N THR A 115 -8.56 -13.67 -2.58
CA THR A 115 -8.90 -12.32 -2.09
C THR A 115 -9.50 -11.45 -3.20
N SER A 116 -9.09 -11.63 -4.45
CA SER A 116 -9.75 -11.02 -5.62
C SER A 116 -11.22 -11.44 -5.72
N ILE A 117 -11.51 -12.73 -5.59
CA ILE A 117 -12.89 -13.25 -5.60
C ILE A 117 -13.69 -12.71 -4.40
N PHE A 118 -13.09 -12.67 -3.20
CA PHE A 118 -13.74 -12.14 -2.01
C PHE A 118 -14.05 -10.66 -2.12
N ALA A 119 -13.20 -9.87 -2.78
CA ALA A 119 -13.49 -8.47 -3.09
C ALA A 119 -14.73 -8.34 -3.99
N LEU A 120 -14.84 -9.17 -5.04
CA LEU A 120 -16.03 -9.19 -5.91
C LEU A 120 -17.31 -9.60 -5.16
N ILE A 121 -17.21 -10.61 -4.27
CA ILE A 121 -18.32 -11.01 -3.40
C ILE A 121 -18.70 -9.87 -2.45
N LEU A 122 -17.73 -9.17 -1.86
CA LEU A 122 -17.99 -8.02 -0.98
C LEU A 122 -18.72 -6.90 -1.73
N ILE A 123 -18.29 -6.59 -2.97
CA ILE A 123 -18.97 -5.62 -3.84
C ILE A 123 -20.42 -6.06 -4.09
N PHE A 124 -20.62 -7.32 -4.48
CA PHE A 124 -21.95 -7.88 -4.73
C PHE A 124 -22.85 -7.82 -3.48
N LEU A 125 -22.33 -8.19 -2.30
CA LEU A 125 -23.04 -8.12 -1.03
C LEU A 125 -23.39 -6.68 -0.65
N GLY A 126 -22.47 -5.74 -0.85
CA GLY A 126 -22.70 -4.31 -0.58
C GLY A 126 -23.78 -3.72 -1.49
N VAL A 127 -23.70 -3.96 -2.80
CA VAL A 127 -24.69 -3.47 -3.78
C VAL A 127 -26.05 -4.11 -3.55
N SER A 128 -26.11 -5.43 -3.40
CA SER A 128 -27.38 -6.14 -3.14
C SER A 128 -28.02 -5.73 -1.81
N GLY A 129 -27.22 -5.55 -0.76
CA GLY A 129 -27.68 -5.06 0.54
C GLY A 129 -28.33 -3.67 0.45
N LEU A 130 -27.69 -2.73 -0.25
CA LEU A 130 -28.24 -1.40 -0.50
C LEU A 130 -29.54 -1.43 -1.32
N ILE A 131 -29.64 -2.31 -2.31
CA ILE A 131 -30.85 -2.49 -3.12
C ILE A 131 -32.01 -3.04 -2.27
N ILE A 132 -31.75 -4.01 -1.40
CA ILE A 132 -32.79 -4.63 -0.55
C ILE A 132 -33.27 -3.63 0.50
N TYR A 133 -32.37 -2.83 1.07
CA TYR A 133 -32.67 -1.88 2.15
C TYR A 133 -32.75 -0.42 1.70
N ARG A 134 -33.26 -0.14 0.48
CA ARG A 134 -33.37 1.23 -0.09
C ARG A 134 -33.99 2.32 0.82
N LYS A 135 -34.85 1.95 1.77
CA LYS A 135 -35.49 2.88 2.73
C LYS A 135 -34.84 2.87 4.12
N PHE A 136 -33.57 2.44 4.22
CA PHE A 136 -32.88 2.26 5.50
C PHE A 136 -32.85 3.54 6.34
N TRP A 137 -32.71 4.71 5.71
CA TRP A 137 -32.69 6.02 6.37
C TRP A 137 -33.84 6.23 7.35
N ARG A 138 -35.01 5.64 7.09
CA ARG A 138 -36.20 5.75 7.97
C ARG A 138 -36.08 4.94 9.27
N ARG A 139 -35.06 4.08 9.40
CA ARG A 139 -34.93 3.08 10.47
C ARG A 139 -33.52 2.98 11.06
N VAL A 140 -32.61 3.88 10.69
CA VAL A 140 -31.20 3.86 11.15
C VAL A 140 -31.10 3.91 12.68
N PHE A 141 -32.04 4.57 13.35
CA PHE A 141 -32.02 4.75 14.81
C PHE A 141 -33.11 4.00 15.57
N THR A 142 -33.85 3.09 14.91
CA THR A 142 -34.93 2.34 15.58
C THR A 142 -34.42 1.00 16.12
N LEU A 143 -33.36 1.03 16.94
CA LEU A 143 -32.78 -0.17 17.55
C LEU A 143 -33.64 -0.65 18.72
N ARG A 144 -34.10 -1.90 18.65
CA ARG A 144 -34.92 -2.52 19.69
C ARG A 144 -34.05 -3.32 20.65
N TRP A 145 -33.44 -2.64 21.62
CA TRP A 145 -32.53 -3.26 22.60
C TRP A 145 -33.24 -4.23 23.56
N ASN A 146 -34.46 -3.89 23.99
CA ASN A 146 -35.29 -4.73 24.88
C ASN A 146 -36.07 -5.79 24.08
N SER A 147 -35.39 -6.57 23.25
CA SER A 147 -35.99 -7.60 22.41
C SER A 147 -35.16 -8.87 22.40
N ARG A 148 -35.73 -9.97 21.87
CA ARG A 148 -34.99 -11.23 21.68
C ARG A 148 -33.71 -10.97 20.89
N LEU A 149 -32.61 -11.63 21.25
CA LEU A 149 -31.29 -11.42 20.63
C LEU A 149 -31.30 -11.51 19.09
N LEU A 150 -32.17 -12.36 18.52
CA LEU A 150 -32.37 -12.45 17.07
C LEU A 150 -32.84 -11.14 16.43
N VAL A 151 -33.70 -10.39 17.12
CA VAL A 151 -34.21 -9.09 16.68
C VAL A 151 -33.10 -8.04 16.79
N VAL A 152 -32.41 -7.99 17.94
CA VAL A 152 -31.28 -7.09 18.16
C VAL A 152 -30.22 -7.25 17.08
N PHE A 153 -29.74 -8.49 16.86
CA PHE A 153 -28.73 -8.76 15.83
C PHE A 153 -29.24 -8.45 14.43
N SER A 154 -30.53 -8.69 14.15
CA SER A 154 -31.09 -8.31 12.86
C SER A 154 -31.15 -6.81 12.64
N ASP A 155 -31.36 -6.01 13.69
CA ASP A 155 -31.40 -4.56 13.58
C ASP A 155 -29.98 -3.99 13.51
N VAL A 156 -29.05 -4.48 14.35
CA VAL A 156 -27.61 -4.13 14.32
C VAL A 156 -26.99 -4.48 12.96
N HIS A 157 -27.24 -5.68 12.42
CA HIS A 157 -26.69 -6.10 11.12
C HIS A 157 -27.11 -5.18 9.99
N LYS A 158 -28.39 -4.81 9.93
CA LYS A 158 -28.91 -3.89 8.89
C LYS A 158 -28.34 -2.48 9.05
N MET A 159 -28.30 -1.97 10.28
CA MET A 159 -27.79 -0.63 10.56
C MET A 159 -26.29 -0.55 10.23
N ALA A 160 -25.47 -1.43 10.82
CA ALA A 160 -24.03 -1.46 10.59
C ALA A 160 -23.71 -1.70 9.11
N GLY A 161 -24.39 -2.67 8.47
CA GLY A 161 -24.15 -2.99 7.07
C GLY A 161 -24.46 -1.83 6.14
N THR A 162 -25.52 -1.07 6.43
CA THR A 162 -25.91 0.04 5.55
C THR A 162 -25.10 1.31 5.79
N LEU A 163 -24.68 1.58 7.04
CA LEU A 163 -23.77 2.68 7.33
C LEU A 163 -22.36 2.40 6.79
N ALA A 164 -21.91 1.16 6.85
CA ALA A 164 -20.60 0.75 6.39
C ALA A 164 -20.51 0.59 4.87
N SER A 165 -21.62 0.29 4.18
CA SER A 165 -21.58 -0.11 2.78
C SER A 165 -20.91 0.89 1.83
N PRO A 166 -21.06 2.23 1.95
CA PRO A 166 -20.33 3.14 1.07
C PRO A 166 -18.80 2.97 1.18
N ILE A 167 -18.28 2.83 2.39
CA ILE A 167 -16.85 2.65 2.64
C ILE A 167 -16.41 1.24 2.25
N LEU A 168 -17.17 0.21 2.61
CA LEU A 168 -16.86 -1.17 2.22
C LEU A 168 -16.90 -1.38 0.69
N LEU A 169 -17.74 -0.63 -0.04
CA LEU A 169 -17.75 -0.64 -1.50
C LEU A 169 -16.49 0.02 -2.07
N ILE A 170 -16.07 1.17 -1.52
CA ILE A 170 -14.80 1.79 -1.90
C ILE A 170 -13.65 0.82 -1.65
N LEU A 171 -13.58 0.21 -0.46
CA LEU A 171 -12.54 -0.75 -0.10
C LEU A 171 -12.57 -2.01 -0.98
N GLY A 172 -13.75 -2.55 -1.26
CA GLY A 172 -13.93 -3.72 -2.13
C GLY A 172 -13.53 -3.43 -3.57
N ILE A 173 -13.90 -2.28 -4.14
CA ILE A 173 -13.53 -1.88 -5.51
C ILE A 173 -12.03 -1.64 -5.60
N THR A 174 -11.47 -0.83 -4.70
CA THR A 174 -10.04 -0.47 -4.72
C THR A 174 -9.14 -1.66 -4.39
N GLY A 175 -9.51 -2.48 -3.39
CA GLY A 175 -8.77 -3.69 -3.03
C GLY A 175 -8.90 -4.79 -4.09
N GLY A 176 -10.09 -4.96 -4.67
CA GLY A 176 -10.29 -5.83 -5.81
C GLY A 176 -9.44 -5.42 -7.01
N TYR A 177 -9.36 -4.12 -7.31
CA TYR A 177 -8.45 -3.60 -8.34
C TYR A 177 -7.00 -3.97 -8.05
N TYR A 178 -6.49 -3.75 -6.83
CA TYR A 178 -5.10 -4.09 -6.49
C TYR A 178 -4.80 -5.57 -6.62
N ASN A 179 -5.63 -6.44 -6.02
CA ASN A 179 -5.37 -7.87 -6.08
C ASN A 179 -5.47 -8.43 -7.50
N ILE A 180 -6.44 -7.95 -8.30
CA ILE A 180 -6.56 -8.35 -9.71
C ILE A 180 -5.36 -7.84 -10.52
N ALA A 181 -4.91 -6.60 -10.30
CA ALA A 181 -3.77 -6.04 -11.00
C ALA A 181 -2.47 -6.77 -10.66
N ILE A 182 -2.24 -7.10 -9.38
CA ILE A 182 -1.10 -7.90 -8.91
C ILE A 182 -1.14 -9.29 -9.56
N TYR A 183 -2.27 -10.00 -9.42
CA TYR A 183 -2.44 -11.33 -9.99
C TYR A 183 -2.22 -11.35 -11.52
N LEU A 184 -2.75 -10.37 -12.25
CA LEU A 184 -2.56 -10.29 -13.70
C LEU A 184 -1.11 -9.98 -14.07
N HIS A 185 -0.40 -9.20 -13.27
CA HIS A 185 1.01 -8.88 -13.47
C HIS A 185 1.89 -10.10 -13.22
N GLU A 186 1.73 -10.76 -12.08
CA GLU A 186 2.42 -12.02 -11.73
C GLU A 186 2.15 -13.10 -12.79
N TRP A 187 0.88 -13.25 -13.19
CA TRP A 187 0.51 -14.18 -14.26
C TRP A 187 1.21 -13.84 -15.59
N GLN A 188 1.29 -12.57 -15.98
CA GLN A 188 1.97 -12.17 -17.22
C GLN A 188 3.49 -12.44 -17.16
N GLU A 189 4.14 -12.09 -16.06
CA GLU A 189 5.59 -12.28 -15.91
C GLU A 189 5.97 -13.77 -15.86
N HIS A 190 5.16 -14.60 -15.21
CA HIS A 190 5.43 -16.04 -15.09
C HIS A 190 4.94 -16.88 -16.28
N HIS A 191 3.96 -16.41 -17.07
CA HIS A 191 3.47 -17.15 -18.24
C HIS A 191 4.52 -17.27 -19.36
N ASP A 192 5.41 -16.28 -19.46
CA ASP A 192 6.51 -16.26 -20.44
C ASP A 192 7.78 -16.99 -19.93
N GLY A 193 7.76 -17.54 -18.72
CA GLY A 193 8.87 -18.34 -18.16
C GLY A 193 10.11 -17.53 -17.78
N HIS A 194 9.97 -16.22 -17.61
CA HIS A 194 11.06 -15.36 -17.15
C HIS A 194 11.22 -15.52 -15.63
N GLU A 195 12.31 -16.16 -15.20
CA GLU A 195 12.73 -16.08 -13.80
C GLU A 195 13.17 -14.65 -13.48
N HIS A 196 12.83 -14.17 -12.28
CA HIS A 196 13.29 -12.85 -11.83
C HIS A 196 14.81 -12.75 -11.94
N HIS A 197 15.29 -11.63 -12.47
CA HIS A 197 16.73 -11.41 -12.57
C HIS A 197 17.36 -11.37 -11.18
N GLN A 198 18.21 -12.35 -10.89
CA GLN A 198 18.99 -12.36 -9.65
C GLN A 198 20.10 -11.31 -9.76
N ILE A 199 19.98 -10.26 -8.96
CA ILE A 199 20.98 -9.19 -8.92
C ILE A 199 22.26 -9.75 -8.31
N THR A 200 23.28 -9.90 -9.13
CA THR A 200 24.64 -10.27 -8.70
C THR A 200 25.52 -9.05 -8.54
N GLU A 201 25.21 -7.98 -9.27
CA GLU A 201 25.93 -6.73 -9.26
C GLU A 201 25.00 -5.53 -9.42
N ARG A 202 25.53 -4.36 -9.11
CA ARG A 202 24.81 -3.11 -9.21
C ARG A 202 24.51 -2.75 -10.66
N LEU A 203 23.25 -2.44 -10.96
CA LEU A 203 22.78 -2.15 -12.32
C LEU A 203 22.74 -0.65 -12.67
N TYR A 204 23.33 0.20 -11.83
CA TYR A 204 23.47 1.64 -12.06
C TYR A 204 24.92 2.12 -11.89
N ASN A 205 25.25 3.22 -12.54
CA ASN A 205 26.59 3.81 -12.48
C ASN A 205 26.82 4.50 -11.12
N ASN A 206 27.87 4.10 -10.41
CA ASN A 206 28.27 4.61 -9.10
C ASN A 206 28.71 6.08 -9.09
N HIS A 207 28.96 6.67 -10.26
CA HIS A 207 29.37 8.06 -10.43
C HIS A 207 28.19 8.98 -10.74
N LEU A 208 26.95 8.47 -10.77
CA LEU A 208 25.77 9.30 -10.93
C LEU A 208 25.60 10.25 -9.75
N ASP A 209 25.24 11.48 -10.07
CA ASP A 209 24.87 12.51 -9.10
C ASP A 209 23.35 12.47 -8.88
N PHE A 210 22.91 11.75 -7.85
CA PHE A 210 21.50 11.61 -7.50
C PHE A 210 20.87 12.91 -7.02
N ASP A 211 21.65 13.78 -6.35
CA ASP A 211 21.18 15.12 -5.96
C ASP A 211 20.82 15.92 -7.23
N ARG A 212 21.64 15.81 -8.29
CA ARG A 212 21.33 16.40 -9.59
C ARG A 212 20.09 15.76 -10.21
N LEU A 213 19.94 14.43 -10.23
CA LEU A 213 18.74 13.77 -10.78
C LEU A 213 17.45 14.27 -10.10
N PHE A 214 17.46 14.39 -8.78
CA PHE A 214 16.32 14.90 -8.00
C PHE A 214 16.01 16.36 -8.36
N SER A 215 17.03 17.20 -8.47
CA SER A 215 16.84 18.60 -8.89
C SER A 215 16.31 18.70 -10.34
N GLN A 216 16.78 17.83 -11.25
CA GLN A 216 16.36 17.82 -12.64
C GLN A 216 14.91 17.35 -12.81
N ALA A 217 14.44 16.44 -11.96
CA ALA A 217 13.05 16.00 -11.99
C ALA A 217 12.05 17.15 -11.78
N SER A 218 12.41 18.12 -10.91
CA SER A 218 11.62 19.34 -10.70
C SER A 218 11.56 20.26 -11.93
N ASN A 219 12.54 20.17 -12.84
CA ASN A 219 12.54 20.94 -14.09
C ASN A 219 11.61 20.32 -15.14
N HIS A 220 11.39 19.00 -15.09
CA HIS A 220 10.49 18.30 -16.01
C HIS A 220 9.03 18.39 -15.56
N ILE A 221 8.78 18.42 -14.25
CA ILE A 221 7.45 18.52 -13.68
C ILE A 221 7.42 19.65 -12.64
N PRO A 222 6.76 20.79 -12.93
CA PRO A 222 6.74 21.93 -12.01
C PRO A 222 6.15 21.57 -10.64
N GLY A 223 6.94 21.80 -9.59
CA GLY A 223 6.57 21.52 -8.20
C GLY A 223 6.68 20.05 -7.78
N PHE A 224 7.28 19.19 -8.61
CA PHE A 224 7.50 17.78 -8.30
C PHE A 224 8.36 17.61 -7.05
N GLN A 225 7.89 16.77 -6.13
CA GLN A 225 8.63 16.40 -4.93
C GLN A 225 8.73 14.88 -4.88
N THR A 226 9.96 14.37 -4.99
CA THR A 226 10.24 12.93 -4.91
C THR A 226 9.84 12.39 -3.55
N THR A 227 9.07 11.32 -3.55
CA THR A 227 8.60 10.59 -2.36
C THR A 227 9.05 9.13 -2.38
N TYR A 228 9.34 8.60 -3.58
CA TYR A 228 9.83 7.24 -3.74
C TYR A 228 10.82 7.14 -4.91
N VAL A 229 11.86 6.34 -4.74
CA VAL A 229 12.85 6.03 -5.77
C VAL A 229 12.78 4.55 -6.07
N LEU A 230 12.63 4.20 -7.34
CA LEU A 230 12.81 2.85 -7.84
C LEU A 230 14.15 2.75 -8.54
N MET A 231 15.02 1.88 -8.04
CA MET A 231 16.31 1.56 -8.62
C MET A 231 16.16 0.40 -9.61
N PRO A 232 17.05 0.29 -10.62
CA PRO A 232 16.98 -0.82 -11.56
C PRO A 232 17.24 -2.15 -10.86
N SER A 233 16.27 -3.07 -10.96
CA SER A 233 16.43 -4.46 -10.54
C SER A 233 16.73 -5.40 -11.71
N GLU A 234 16.52 -4.95 -12.95
CA GLU A 234 16.83 -5.69 -14.16
C GLU A 234 17.66 -4.85 -15.15
N PRO A 235 18.42 -5.50 -16.06
CA PRO A 235 19.18 -4.79 -17.07
C PRO A 235 18.31 -3.85 -17.91
N LYS A 236 18.83 -2.65 -18.17
CA LYS A 236 18.19 -1.58 -18.96
C LYS A 236 16.99 -0.89 -18.28
N GLN A 237 16.60 -1.27 -17.07
CA GLN A 237 15.62 -0.50 -16.32
C GLN A 237 16.18 0.89 -15.97
N PRO A 238 15.36 1.96 -16.03
CA PRO A 238 15.77 3.29 -15.59
C PRO A 238 15.70 3.42 -14.06
N ILE A 239 16.40 4.42 -13.53
CA ILE A 239 16.11 4.94 -12.18
C ILE A 239 14.84 5.79 -12.29
N THR A 240 13.80 5.46 -11.52
CA THR A 240 12.51 6.16 -11.59
C THR A 240 12.19 6.84 -10.27
N LEU A 241 11.97 8.14 -10.34
CA LEU A 241 11.53 8.95 -9.21
C LEU A 241 10.01 9.08 -9.27
N TYR A 242 9.31 8.60 -8.26
CA TYR A 242 7.89 8.84 -8.05
C TYR A 242 7.73 9.99 -7.06
N GLY A 243 6.69 10.78 -7.25
CA GLY A 243 6.52 11.98 -6.45
C GLY A 243 5.13 12.57 -6.50
N LYS A 244 4.91 13.49 -5.56
CA LYS A 244 3.73 14.33 -5.50
C LYS A 244 3.95 15.59 -6.32
N THR A 245 2.88 16.07 -6.92
CA THR A 245 2.81 17.39 -7.55
C THR A 245 1.74 18.23 -6.86
N PRO A 246 1.82 19.57 -6.91
CA PRO A 246 0.78 20.42 -6.35
C PRO A 246 -0.52 20.18 -7.13
N THR A 247 -1.44 19.44 -6.50
CA THR A 247 -2.79 19.21 -7.01
C THR A 247 -3.79 19.79 -6.02
N GLY A 248 -4.91 20.33 -6.51
CA GLY A 248 -6.03 20.74 -5.66
C GLY A 248 -6.87 19.56 -5.14
N ASN A 249 -6.54 18.32 -5.53
CA ASN A 249 -7.30 17.13 -5.22
C ASN A 249 -6.60 16.32 -4.12
N PRO A 250 -7.16 16.23 -2.89
CA PRO A 250 -6.52 15.54 -1.77
C PRO A 250 -6.43 14.01 -1.94
N LEU A 251 -7.11 13.45 -2.95
CA LEU A 251 -7.11 12.02 -3.24
C LEU A 251 -5.96 11.58 -4.16
N ILE A 252 -5.26 12.51 -4.79
CA ILE A 252 -4.10 12.19 -5.63
C ILE A 252 -2.98 11.62 -4.77
N SER A 253 -2.45 10.47 -5.15
CA SER A 253 -1.47 9.75 -4.37
C SER A 253 -0.12 10.48 -4.31
N ASP A 254 0.68 10.13 -3.31
CA ASP A 254 2.01 10.73 -3.15
C ASP A 254 3.01 10.21 -4.20
N TYR A 255 2.58 9.31 -5.09
CA TYR A 255 3.38 8.65 -6.15
C TYR A 255 2.80 8.88 -7.55
N ALA A 256 1.84 9.82 -7.67
CA ALA A 256 1.01 9.96 -8.86
C ALA A 256 1.76 10.43 -10.11
N SER A 257 2.91 11.09 -9.94
CA SER A 257 3.75 11.55 -11.04
C SER A 257 5.11 10.86 -10.99
N THR A 258 5.74 10.69 -12.15
CA THR A 258 7.05 10.02 -12.24
C THR A 258 8.01 10.74 -13.19
N VAL A 259 9.31 10.64 -12.90
CA VAL A 259 10.38 11.06 -13.80
C VAL A 259 11.47 9.99 -13.80
N SER A 260 11.85 9.52 -14.98
CA SER A 260 12.82 8.43 -15.13
C SER A 260 14.10 8.90 -15.82
N PHE A 261 15.22 8.35 -15.35
CA PHE A 261 16.56 8.63 -15.84
C PHE A 261 17.29 7.33 -16.18
N ASN A 262 18.15 7.37 -17.19
CA ASN A 262 18.95 6.24 -17.59
C ASN A 262 19.93 5.88 -16.47
N ALA A 263 19.93 4.61 -16.04
CA ALA A 263 20.73 4.14 -14.91
C ALA A 263 22.25 4.20 -15.11
N GLN A 264 22.73 4.40 -16.35
CA GLN A 264 24.16 4.43 -16.67
C GLN A 264 24.65 5.86 -16.96
N SER A 265 23.91 6.63 -17.74
CA SER A 265 24.29 7.99 -18.14
C SER A 265 23.69 9.10 -17.28
N GLY A 266 22.62 8.82 -16.54
CA GLY A 266 21.82 9.84 -15.85
C GLY A 266 20.99 10.72 -16.79
N GLY A 267 20.94 10.38 -18.08
CA GLY A 267 20.14 11.12 -19.07
C GLY A 267 18.64 10.94 -18.83
N PHE A 268 17.87 12.00 -19.04
CA PHE A 268 16.40 11.97 -18.99
C PHE A 268 15.83 10.92 -19.95
N VAL A 269 14.85 10.14 -19.50
CA VAL A 269 14.14 9.13 -20.30
C VAL A 269 12.71 9.59 -20.57
N PHE A 270 11.92 9.78 -19.52
CA PHE A 270 10.53 10.25 -19.64
C PHE A 270 10.04 10.92 -18.36
N ALA A 271 8.94 11.67 -18.48
CA ALA A 271 8.20 12.23 -17.37
C ALA A 271 6.70 11.94 -17.56
N TYR A 272 6.03 11.60 -16.47
CA TYR A 272 4.60 11.38 -16.37
C TYR A 272 4.04 12.32 -15.30
N ASP A 273 3.34 13.37 -15.71
CA ASP A 273 2.65 14.29 -14.81
C ASP A 273 1.17 13.91 -14.73
N ILE A 274 0.67 13.61 -13.53
CA ILE A 274 -0.72 13.24 -13.28
C ILE A 274 -1.72 14.32 -13.73
N ARG A 275 -1.30 15.59 -13.73
CA ARG A 275 -2.15 16.75 -14.06
C ARG A 275 -2.53 16.80 -15.55
N ASP A 276 -1.72 16.18 -16.39
CA ASP A 276 -1.91 16.13 -17.85
C ASP A 276 -2.63 14.84 -18.30
N GLN A 277 -3.05 13.99 -17.36
CA GLN A 277 -3.60 12.67 -17.67
C GLN A 277 -5.11 12.69 -17.83
N ALA A 278 -5.59 11.68 -18.57
CA ALA A 278 -7.02 11.45 -18.73
C ALA A 278 -7.69 11.10 -17.39
N PHE A 279 -8.99 11.40 -17.31
CA PHE A 279 -9.81 11.16 -16.13
C PHE A 279 -9.65 9.75 -15.53
N LEU A 280 -9.56 8.70 -16.36
CA LEU A 280 -9.44 7.33 -15.87
C LEU A 280 -8.13 7.08 -15.13
N ALA A 281 -7.00 7.63 -15.61
CA ALA A 281 -5.72 7.49 -14.94
C ALA A 281 -5.71 8.23 -13.60
N VAL A 282 -6.27 9.45 -13.58
CA VAL A 282 -6.45 10.23 -12.35
C VAL A 282 -7.35 9.49 -11.35
N LEU A 283 -8.46 8.90 -11.81
CA LEU A 283 -9.37 8.11 -10.98
C LEU A 283 -8.67 6.88 -10.39
N ILE A 284 -7.93 6.13 -11.19
CA ILE A 284 -7.18 4.96 -10.74
C ILE A 284 -6.14 5.35 -9.68
N ASP A 285 -5.42 6.46 -9.87
CA ASP A 285 -4.46 6.95 -8.87
C ASP A 285 -5.14 7.21 -7.51
N THR A 286 -6.37 7.74 -7.50
CA THR A 286 -7.11 7.96 -6.24
C THR A 286 -7.37 6.70 -5.43
N PHE A 287 -7.34 5.51 -6.07
CA PHE A 287 -7.61 4.25 -5.39
C PHE A 287 -6.64 4.03 -4.24
N ARG A 288 -5.39 4.53 -4.33
CA ARG A 288 -4.41 4.37 -3.25
C ARG A 288 -4.87 5.09 -1.99
N LYS A 289 -5.12 6.39 -2.07
CA LYS A 289 -5.56 7.17 -0.91
C LYS A 289 -6.93 6.72 -0.41
N LEU A 290 -7.83 6.30 -1.30
CA LEU A 290 -9.15 5.78 -0.95
C LEU A 290 -9.08 4.40 -0.28
N HIS A 291 -8.19 3.51 -0.69
CA HIS A 291 -8.05 2.19 -0.07
C HIS A 291 -7.46 2.30 1.34
N PHE A 292 -6.34 3.03 1.46
CA PHE A 292 -5.64 3.21 2.74
C PHE A 292 -6.31 4.25 3.66
N GLY A 293 -7.32 4.99 3.17
CA GLY A 293 -7.99 6.04 3.94
C GLY A 293 -7.07 7.18 4.35
N ASN A 294 -6.05 7.50 3.54
CA ASN A 294 -5.02 8.51 3.86
C ASN A 294 -5.18 9.79 3.03
N PHE A 295 -6.28 10.51 3.21
CA PHE A 295 -6.58 11.75 2.47
C PHE A 295 -7.08 12.91 3.34
N ALA A 296 -7.47 12.66 4.60
CA ALA A 296 -7.88 13.70 5.55
C ALA A 296 -7.13 13.54 6.89
N GLY A 297 -5.84 13.24 6.81
CA GLY A 297 -4.98 13.00 7.97
C GLY A 297 -5.49 11.84 8.84
N TYR A 298 -5.50 12.02 10.15
CA TYR A 298 -5.96 10.99 11.08
C TYR A 298 -7.47 10.74 11.02
N THR A 299 -8.27 11.74 10.61
CA THR A 299 -9.73 11.61 10.59
C THR A 299 -10.19 10.53 9.62
N SER A 300 -9.68 10.54 8.38
CA SER A 300 -10.02 9.50 7.39
C SER A 300 -9.53 8.13 7.85
N LYS A 301 -8.33 8.04 8.43
CA LYS A 301 -7.75 6.77 8.93
C LYS A 301 -8.61 6.13 10.01
N VAL A 302 -9.10 6.91 10.98
CA VAL A 302 -9.95 6.40 12.07
C VAL A 302 -11.29 5.91 11.53
N ILE A 303 -11.92 6.67 10.63
CA ILE A 303 -13.18 6.29 10.00
C ILE A 303 -13.00 5.00 9.19
N TRP A 304 -11.96 4.93 8.36
CA TRP A 304 -11.66 3.75 7.55
C TRP A 304 -11.38 2.52 8.39
N ALA A 305 -10.58 2.65 9.45
CA ALA A 305 -10.30 1.54 10.36
C ALA A 305 -11.59 1.05 11.04
N PHE A 306 -12.40 1.96 11.59
CA PHE A 306 -13.65 1.62 12.26
C PHE A 306 -14.60 0.85 11.32
N PHE A 307 -14.82 1.36 10.10
CA PHE A 307 -15.68 0.71 9.13
C PHE A 307 -15.05 -0.56 8.52
N GLY A 308 -13.73 -0.61 8.39
CA GLY A 308 -12.98 -1.79 7.94
C GLY A 308 -13.12 -3.00 8.87
N PHE A 309 -13.39 -2.79 10.16
CA PHE A 309 -13.69 -3.88 11.10
C PHE A 309 -15.16 -4.33 11.10
N THR A 310 -16.06 -3.59 10.45
CA THR A 310 -17.49 -3.95 10.42
C THR A 310 -17.83 -5.31 9.77
N PRO A 311 -17.07 -5.84 8.78
CA PRO A 311 -17.31 -7.19 8.25
C PRO A 311 -17.27 -8.27 9.33
N VAL A 312 -16.45 -8.12 10.38
CA VAL A 312 -16.42 -9.07 11.52
C VAL A 312 -17.76 -9.09 12.24
N LEU A 313 -18.29 -7.91 12.56
CA LEU A 313 -19.61 -7.76 13.18
C LEU A 313 -20.73 -8.33 12.28
N LEU A 314 -20.66 -8.04 10.97
CA LEU A 314 -21.65 -8.50 9.99
C LEU A 314 -21.62 -10.02 9.82
N GLY A 315 -20.43 -10.63 9.78
CA GLY A 315 -20.26 -12.07 9.72
C GLY A 315 -20.86 -12.76 10.95
N PHE A 316 -20.55 -12.26 12.15
CA PHE A 316 -21.08 -12.81 13.40
C PHE A 316 -22.62 -12.68 13.49
N THR A 317 -23.14 -11.48 13.28
CA THR A 317 -24.59 -11.22 13.36
C THR A 317 -25.37 -11.95 12.27
N GLY A 318 -24.87 -11.98 11.04
CA GLY A 318 -25.46 -12.69 9.90
C GLY A 318 -25.50 -14.20 10.13
N GLY A 319 -24.38 -14.79 10.56
CA GLY A 319 -24.28 -16.22 10.89
C GLY A 319 -25.25 -16.64 12.00
N TYR A 320 -25.34 -15.84 13.07
CA TYR A 320 -26.29 -16.10 14.15
C TYR A 320 -27.75 -16.07 13.67
N ILE A 321 -28.13 -15.05 12.87
CA ILE A 321 -29.50 -14.93 12.32
C ILE A 321 -29.83 -16.15 11.45
N TRP A 322 -28.90 -16.56 10.58
CA TRP A 322 -29.07 -17.72 9.71
C TRP A 322 -29.30 -19.01 10.50
N LEU A 323 -28.44 -19.29 11.50
CA LEU A 323 -28.55 -20.48 12.36
C LEU A 323 -29.89 -20.54 13.10
N LYS A 324 -30.32 -19.44 13.72
CA LYS A 324 -31.59 -19.40 14.47
C LYS A 324 -32.82 -19.54 13.57
N ARG A 325 -32.82 -18.91 12.39
CA ARG A 325 -33.92 -19.04 11.42
C ARG A 325 -34.01 -20.46 10.85
N ARG A 326 -32.87 -21.11 10.59
CA ARG A 326 -32.82 -22.50 10.11
C ARG A 326 -33.38 -23.48 11.14
N LYS A 327 -33.06 -23.32 12.42
CA LYS A 327 -33.61 -24.17 13.51
C LYS A 327 -35.13 -24.04 13.65
N LYS A 328 -35.69 -22.86 13.38
CA LYS A 328 -37.14 -22.63 13.38
C LYS A 328 -37.84 -23.27 12.17
N ARG A 329 -37.19 -23.35 11.01
CA ARG A 329 -37.74 -24.00 9.81
C ARG A 329 -37.69 -25.54 9.86
N ARG A 330 -36.82 -26.11 10.69
CA ARG A 330 -36.66 -27.56 10.90
C ARG A 330 -37.53 -28.12 12.04
N ARG A 331 -38.17 -27.25 12.82
CA ARG A 331 -39.13 -27.60 13.87
C ARG A 331 -40.53 -27.34 13.35
#